data_AF-A0A2E8QZY0-F1
#
_entry.id   AF-A0A2E8QZY0-F1
#
_cell.length_a   1.000
_cell.length_b   1.000
_cell.length_c   1.000
_cell.angle_alpha   90.00
_cell.angle_beta   90.00
_cell.angle_gamma   90.00
#
_symmetry.space_group_name_H-M   'P 1'
#
loop_
_entity.id
_entity.type
_entity.pdbx_description
1 polymer ?
#
loop_
_entity_poly.entity_id
_entity_poly.type
_entity_poly.pdbx_seq_one_letter_code
_entity_poly.pdbx_strand_id
1 'polypeptide(L)'
;WDFHTGSQGEIIGAFKYPLEAIMSMLGVLPVDVIQSQFAALDPMLAARKFSQFAKLAPNAAPARNFVALEDWLNDGVDLAGPTARECLFGWYIENAAAHGRWKVADQAIHPQRLIQPTLNIVPRRDRIVSPESAELLSALIPTAETWRPALGHIGMIASPRAKRSLWRPLAAWLNTERVHP
;
A
#
# COMPACT_ATOMS: atom_id res chain seq x y z
N TRP A 1 -0.98 12.69 0.50
CA TRP A 1 -0.49 11.55 -0.28
C TRP A 1 -1.00 11.78 -1.67
N ASP A 2 -0.04 11.98 -2.57
CA ASP A 2 -0.23 12.60 -3.86
C ASP A 2 -0.15 11.53 -4.95
N PHE A 3 -1.32 11.18 -5.49
CA PHE A 3 -1.44 10.10 -6.45
C PHE A 3 -1.11 10.52 -7.89
N HIS A 4 -0.77 11.81 -8.09
CA HIS A 4 -0.37 12.35 -9.39
C HIS A 4 1.15 12.42 -9.57
N THR A 5 1.93 12.02 -8.55
CA THR A 5 3.39 11.88 -8.66
C THR A 5 3.86 10.69 -9.53
N GLY A 6 2.94 9.83 -9.98
CA GLY A 6 3.23 8.67 -10.82
C GLY A 6 2.13 8.42 -11.86
N SER A 7 2.31 7.41 -12.71
CA SER A 7 1.41 7.12 -13.84
C SER A 7 0.15 6.33 -13.47
N GLN A 8 -0.04 5.93 -12.20
CA GLN A 8 -1.20 5.12 -11.81
C GLN A 8 -2.53 5.86 -12.07
N GLY A 9 -2.58 7.17 -11.85
CA GLY A 9 -3.79 7.97 -12.12
C GLY A 9 -4.25 7.88 -13.58
N GLU A 10 -3.32 7.87 -14.52
CA GLU A 10 -3.62 7.72 -15.96
C GLU A 10 -4.17 6.33 -16.27
N ILE A 11 -3.56 5.28 -15.72
CA ILE A 11 -4.01 3.89 -15.90
C ILE A 11 -5.43 3.71 -15.34
N ILE A 12 -5.67 4.14 -14.09
CA ILE A 12 -7.00 4.07 -13.49
C ILE A 12 -8.02 4.90 -14.28
N GLY A 13 -7.61 6.09 -14.76
CA GLY A 13 -8.42 6.94 -15.62
C GLY A 13 -8.88 6.23 -16.90
N ALA A 14 -7.97 5.51 -17.56
CA ALA A 14 -8.28 4.75 -18.77
C ALA A 14 -9.32 3.63 -18.54
N PHE A 15 -9.34 3.04 -17.34
CA PHE A 15 -10.28 1.99 -16.96
C PHE A 15 -11.50 2.50 -16.16
N LYS A 16 -11.69 3.82 -16.02
CA LYS A 16 -12.74 4.40 -15.17
C LYS A 16 -14.14 3.85 -15.48
N TYR A 17 -14.56 3.87 -16.75
CA TYR A 17 -15.91 3.45 -17.12
C TYR A 17 -16.13 1.94 -16.94
N PRO A 18 -15.22 1.04 -17.39
CA PRO A 18 -15.32 -0.37 -17.07
C PRO A 18 -15.39 -0.66 -15.56
N LEU A 19 -14.54 -0.01 -14.75
CA LEU A 19 -14.53 -0.19 -13.30
C LEU A 19 -15.84 0.28 -12.66
N GLU A 20 -16.36 1.43 -13.10
CA GLU A 20 -17.66 1.95 -12.63
C GLU A 20 -18.82 1.01 -12.99
N ALA A 21 -18.82 0.43 -14.19
CA ALA A 21 -19.84 -0.53 -14.60
C ALA A 21 -19.83 -1.78 -13.71
N ILE A 22 -18.65 -2.35 -13.44
CA ILE A 22 -18.50 -3.51 -12.55
C ILE A 22 -19.03 -3.17 -11.14
N MET A 23 -18.59 -2.05 -10.57
CA MET A 23 -18.99 -1.64 -9.22
C MET A 23 -20.47 -1.29 -9.11
N SER A 24 -21.09 -0.78 -10.18
CA SER A 24 -22.53 -0.50 -10.23
C SER A 24 -23.36 -1.76 -10.31
N MET A 25 -22.87 -2.77 -11.03
CA MET A 25 -23.56 -4.05 -11.22
C MET A 25 -23.45 -4.95 -9.98
N LEU A 26 -22.27 -5.04 -9.38
CA LEU A 26 -21.99 -5.99 -8.30
C LEU A 26 -22.08 -5.37 -6.90
N GLY A 27 -22.10 -4.04 -6.79
CA GLY A 27 -22.02 -3.33 -5.51
C GLY A 27 -20.63 -3.37 -4.86
N VAL A 28 -19.69 -4.13 -5.43
CA VAL A 28 -18.31 -4.32 -4.99
C VAL A 28 -17.35 -4.22 -6.17
N LEU A 29 -16.08 -3.98 -5.89
CA LEU A 29 -14.97 -4.23 -6.80
C LEU A 29 -14.41 -5.62 -6.49
N PRO A 30 -14.54 -6.60 -7.41
CA PRO A 30 -14.05 -7.96 -7.16
C PRO A 30 -12.56 -8.01 -6.87
N VAL A 31 -12.16 -8.89 -5.96
CA VAL A 31 -10.75 -9.08 -5.59
C VAL A 31 -9.87 -9.38 -6.82
N ASP A 32 -10.35 -10.14 -7.79
CA ASP A 32 -9.58 -10.48 -9.00
C ASP A 32 -9.23 -9.24 -9.82
N VAL A 33 -10.11 -8.24 -9.85
CA VAL A 33 -9.83 -6.96 -10.52
C VAL A 33 -8.72 -6.21 -9.77
N ILE A 34 -8.75 -6.24 -8.44
CA ILE A 34 -7.71 -5.64 -7.59
C ILE A 34 -6.37 -6.37 -7.80
N GLN A 35 -6.36 -7.70 -7.76
CA GLN A 35 -5.17 -8.54 -7.97
C GLN A 35 -4.56 -8.35 -9.36
N SER A 36 -5.40 -8.15 -10.39
CA SER A 36 -4.91 -7.91 -11.75
C SER A 36 -4.00 -6.68 -11.85
N GLN A 37 -4.23 -5.65 -11.03
CA GLN A 37 -3.41 -4.44 -11.00
C GLN A 37 -2.01 -4.73 -10.44
N PHE A 38 -1.90 -5.56 -9.41
CA PHE A 38 -0.61 -5.97 -8.85
C PHE A 38 0.15 -6.92 -9.79
N ALA A 39 -0.57 -7.82 -10.46
CA ALA A 39 0.02 -8.71 -11.48
C ALA A 39 0.59 -7.91 -12.67
N ALA A 40 -0.07 -6.81 -13.07
CA ALA A 40 0.37 -5.96 -14.16
C ALA A 40 1.69 -5.21 -13.88
N LEU A 41 2.08 -5.03 -12.61
CA LEU A 41 3.36 -4.38 -12.25
C LEU A 41 4.58 -5.15 -12.75
N ASP A 42 4.50 -6.48 -12.80
CA ASP A 42 5.55 -7.36 -13.30
C ASP A 42 4.95 -8.70 -13.75
N PRO A 43 4.59 -8.83 -15.04
CA PRO A 43 3.95 -10.04 -15.57
C PRO A 43 4.80 -11.30 -15.41
N MET A 44 6.12 -11.16 -15.24
CA MET A 44 7.06 -12.26 -15.09
C MET A 44 7.33 -12.64 -13.63
N LEU A 45 6.78 -11.89 -12.67
CA LEU A 45 7.01 -12.12 -11.24
C LEU A 45 6.58 -13.52 -10.81
N ALA A 46 5.39 -13.96 -11.27
CA ALA A 46 4.88 -15.30 -10.98
C ALA A 46 5.85 -16.38 -11.50
N ALA A 47 6.22 -16.31 -12.78
CA ALA A 47 7.13 -17.28 -13.38
C ALA A 47 8.47 -17.36 -12.60
N ARG A 48 9.07 -16.21 -12.25
CA ARG A 48 10.34 -16.19 -11.52
C ARG A 48 10.21 -16.74 -10.09
N LYS A 49 9.17 -16.36 -9.35
CA LYS A 49 9.00 -16.78 -7.94
C LYS A 49 8.67 -18.25 -7.82
N PHE A 50 7.79 -18.79 -8.66
CA PHE A 50 7.44 -20.22 -8.65
C PHE A 50 8.58 -21.10 -9.18
N SER A 51 9.37 -20.62 -10.15
CA SER A 51 10.59 -21.31 -10.58
C SER A 51 11.66 -21.40 -9.48
N GLN A 52 11.72 -20.41 -8.58
CA GLN A 52 12.60 -20.47 -7.41
C GLN A 52 12.05 -21.41 -6.34
N PHE A 53 10.74 -21.36 -6.09
CA PHE A 53 10.07 -22.26 -5.15
C PHE A 53 10.26 -23.74 -5.51
N ALA A 54 10.15 -24.10 -6.79
CA ALA A 54 10.33 -25.46 -7.28
C ALA A 54 11.72 -26.07 -6.98
N LYS A 55 12.72 -25.24 -6.66
CA LYS A 55 14.08 -25.66 -6.30
C LYS A 55 14.26 -25.90 -4.80
N LEU A 56 13.26 -25.56 -3.98
CA LEU A 56 13.33 -25.71 -2.53
C LEU A 56 12.97 -27.14 -2.12
N ALA A 57 13.62 -27.64 -1.07
CA ALA A 57 13.27 -28.93 -0.49
C ALA A 57 11.84 -28.90 0.08
N PRO A 58 11.00 -29.89 -0.23
CA PRO A 58 9.66 -29.99 0.34
C PRO A 58 9.72 -29.92 1.87
N ASN A 59 8.75 -29.24 2.48
CA ASN A 59 8.65 -29.02 3.93
C ASN A 59 9.82 -28.27 4.60
N ALA A 60 10.83 -27.77 3.87
CA ALA A 60 11.86 -26.92 4.47
C ALA A 60 11.27 -25.57 4.90
N ALA A 61 11.88 -24.92 5.90
CA ALA A 61 11.39 -23.62 6.40
C ALA A 61 11.24 -22.55 5.29
N PRO A 62 12.17 -22.40 4.31
CA PRO A 62 11.98 -21.47 3.21
C PRO A 62 10.77 -21.81 2.31
N ALA A 63 10.49 -23.10 2.09
CA ALA A 63 9.34 -23.53 1.30
C ALA A 63 8.03 -23.21 2.02
N ARG A 64 7.95 -23.49 3.33
CA ARG A 64 6.77 -23.14 4.15
C ARG A 64 6.54 -21.63 4.21
N ASN A 65 7.61 -20.84 4.36
CA ASN A 65 7.51 -19.37 4.36
C ASN A 65 7.05 -18.83 3.01
N PHE A 66 7.50 -19.43 1.90
CA PHE A 66 7.02 -19.08 0.57
C PHE A 66 5.52 -19.33 0.44
N VAL A 67 5.04 -20.54 0.80
CA VAL A 67 3.61 -20.88 0.75
C VAL A 67 2.79 -19.93 1.62
N ALA A 68 3.19 -19.71 2.88
CA ALA A 68 2.48 -18.79 3.77
C ALA A 68 2.42 -17.35 3.22
N LEU A 69 3.49 -16.88 2.56
CA LEU A 69 3.50 -15.58 1.91
C LEU A 69 2.55 -15.54 0.72
N GLU A 70 2.55 -16.58 -0.11
CA GLU A 70 1.66 -16.67 -1.28
C GLU A 70 0.20 -16.80 -0.86
N ASP A 71 -0.12 -17.60 0.15
CA ASP A 71 -1.48 -17.71 0.69
C ASP A 71 -1.96 -16.33 1.15
N TRP A 72 -1.16 -15.61 1.95
CA TRP A 72 -1.51 -14.26 2.39
C TRP A 72 -1.67 -13.26 1.24
N LEU A 73 -0.82 -13.31 0.21
CA LEU A 73 -0.91 -12.40 -0.94
C LEU A 73 -2.19 -12.65 -1.78
N ASN A 74 -2.70 -13.88 -1.80
CA ASN A 74 -3.84 -14.28 -2.61
C ASN A 74 -5.16 -14.36 -1.82
N ASP A 75 -5.13 -14.23 -0.49
CA ASP A 75 -6.32 -14.22 0.40
C ASP A 75 -7.01 -12.84 0.46
N GLY A 76 -7.10 -12.17 -0.69
CA GLY A 76 -7.80 -10.90 -0.80
C GLY A 76 -9.32 -11.06 -0.76
N VAL A 77 -10.03 -9.99 -0.44
CA VAL A 77 -11.50 -9.94 -0.44
C VAL A 77 -12.00 -8.81 -1.33
N ASP A 78 -13.26 -8.90 -1.73
CA ASP A 78 -13.92 -7.86 -2.50
C ASP A 78 -13.95 -6.54 -1.73
N LEU A 79 -13.70 -5.43 -2.43
CA LEU A 79 -13.75 -4.10 -1.85
C LEU A 79 -15.15 -3.50 -2.05
N ALA A 80 -15.75 -2.97 -1.00
CA ALA A 80 -17.05 -2.30 -1.09
C ALA A 80 -17.02 -1.21 -2.19
N GLY A 81 -18.01 -1.23 -3.08
CA GLY A 81 -18.05 -0.35 -4.25
C GLY A 81 -17.91 1.15 -3.94
N PRO A 82 -18.55 1.69 -2.89
CA PRO A 82 -18.33 3.08 -2.50
C PRO A 82 -16.89 3.40 -2.10
N THR A 83 -16.24 2.53 -1.31
CA THR A 83 -14.84 2.68 -0.92
C THR A 83 -13.91 2.56 -2.14
N ALA A 84 -14.18 1.61 -3.03
CA ALA A 84 -13.42 1.45 -4.27
C ALA A 84 -13.49 2.71 -5.15
N ARG A 85 -14.66 3.34 -5.30
CA ARG A 85 -14.82 4.62 -6.03
C ARG A 85 -14.03 5.75 -5.39
N GLU A 86 -14.09 5.87 -4.06
CA GLU A 86 -13.34 6.90 -3.36
C GLU A 86 -11.83 6.75 -3.58
N CYS A 87 -11.30 5.53 -3.41
CA CYS A 87 -9.88 5.26 -3.64
C CYS A 87 -9.49 5.46 -5.11
N LEU A 88 -10.18 4.80 -6.04
CA LEU A 88 -9.78 4.78 -7.45
C LEU A 88 -10.03 6.11 -8.15
N PHE A 89 -11.17 6.76 -7.89
CA PHE A 89 -11.52 7.99 -8.61
C PHE A 89 -11.19 9.22 -7.79
N GLY A 90 -11.59 9.23 -6.52
CA GLY A 90 -11.31 10.36 -5.63
C GLY A 90 -9.80 10.56 -5.40
N TRP A 91 -9.05 9.49 -5.22
CA TRP A 91 -7.61 9.62 -4.96
C TRP A 91 -6.77 9.56 -6.24
N TYR A 92 -6.86 8.50 -7.05
CA TYR A 92 -5.96 8.37 -8.21
C TYR A 92 -6.29 9.30 -9.39
N ILE A 93 -7.57 9.56 -9.66
CA ILE A 93 -7.96 10.45 -10.78
C ILE A 93 -8.01 11.90 -10.31
N GLU A 94 -8.73 12.19 -9.23
CA GLU A 94 -9.00 13.54 -8.76
C GLU A 94 -7.95 14.11 -7.79
N ASN A 95 -7.14 13.23 -7.19
CA ASN A 95 -6.16 13.59 -6.16
C ASN A 95 -6.77 14.41 -5.01
N ALA A 96 -8.01 14.06 -4.63
CA ALA A 96 -8.79 14.76 -3.62
C ALA A 96 -8.05 14.82 -2.27
N ALA A 97 -7.27 13.78 -1.93
CA ALA A 97 -6.45 13.76 -0.72
C ALA A 97 -5.40 14.87 -0.70
N ALA A 98 -4.58 15.00 -1.75
CA ALA A 98 -3.56 16.04 -1.82
C ALA A 98 -4.16 17.46 -1.90
N HIS A 99 -5.33 17.59 -2.53
CA HIS A 99 -6.04 18.86 -2.65
C HIS A 99 -6.91 19.24 -1.43
N GLY A 100 -6.89 18.46 -0.35
CA GLY A 100 -7.69 18.73 0.85
C GLY A 100 -9.21 18.63 0.63
N ARG A 101 -9.62 17.90 -0.42
CA ARG A 101 -11.02 17.65 -0.79
C ARG A 101 -11.54 16.29 -0.32
N TRP A 102 -10.66 15.39 0.14
CA TRP A 102 -11.10 14.11 0.70
C TRP A 102 -11.86 14.32 2.00
N LYS A 103 -13.03 13.68 2.11
CA LYS A 103 -13.91 13.76 3.27
C LYS A 103 -14.30 12.37 3.73
N VAL A 104 -14.39 12.18 5.05
CA VAL A 104 -14.98 10.99 5.66
C VAL A 104 -16.07 11.44 6.60
N ALA A 105 -17.28 10.89 6.47
CA ALA A 105 -18.46 11.33 7.23
C ALA A 105 -18.64 12.87 7.19
N ASP A 106 -18.56 13.45 5.99
CA ASP A 106 -18.62 14.89 5.70
C ASP A 106 -17.51 15.76 6.33
N GLN A 107 -16.54 15.16 7.01
CA GLN A 107 -15.41 15.86 7.60
C GLN A 107 -14.20 15.84 6.67
N ALA A 108 -13.72 17.04 6.30
CA ALA A 108 -12.52 17.18 5.49
C ALA A 108 -11.27 16.69 6.26
N ILE A 109 -10.47 15.86 5.59
CA ILE A 109 -9.27 15.27 6.16
C ILE A 109 -8.08 16.19 5.92
N HIS A 110 -7.53 16.72 7.02
CA HIS A 110 -6.38 17.62 7.00
C HIS A 110 -5.26 17.05 7.89
N PRO A 111 -4.18 16.49 7.31
CA PRO A 111 -3.09 15.89 8.09
C PRO A 111 -2.40 16.86 9.06
N GLN A 112 -2.48 18.17 8.78
CA GLN A 112 -1.95 19.24 9.64
C GLN A 112 -2.60 19.28 11.03
N ARG A 113 -3.78 18.66 11.19
CA ARG A 113 -4.50 18.58 12.48
C ARG A 113 -4.02 17.42 13.36
N LEU A 114 -3.17 16.52 12.84
CA LEU A 114 -2.61 15.43 13.63
C LEU A 114 -1.52 15.98 14.57
N ILE A 115 -1.74 15.79 15.87
CA ILE A 115 -0.85 16.26 16.94
C ILE A 115 -0.14 15.09 17.66
N GLN A 116 -0.56 13.86 17.39
CA GLN A 116 0.01 12.64 17.95
C GLN A 116 1.35 12.30 17.28
N PRO A 117 2.28 11.61 17.96
CA PRO A 117 3.43 10.98 17.32
C PRO A 117 3.02 10.22 16.09
N THR A 118 3.57 10.61 14.95
CA THR A 118 3.33 9.90 13.70
C THR A 118 4.66 9.39 13.17
N LEU A 119 4.71 8.12 12.82
CA LEU A 119 5.83 7.53 12.10
C LEU A 119 5.37 7.14 10.70
N ASN A 120 5.88 7.84 9.69
CA ASN A 120 5.69 7.45 8.30
C ASN A 120 6.88 6.59 7.84
N ILE A 121 6.62 5.37 7.40
CA ILE A 121 7.67 4.45 6.92
C ILE A 121 7.51 4.33 5.41
N VAL A 122 8.45 4.94 4.68
CA VAL A 122 8.43 5.02 3.21
C VAL A 122 9.61 4.20 2.65
N PRO A 123 9.40 2.93 2.26
CA PRO A 123 10.49 2.08 1.78
C PRO A 123 11.03 2.59 0.44
N ARG A 124 12.36 2.75 0.33
CA ARG A 124 13.01 3.34 -0.86
C ARG A 124 12.84 2.53 -2.15
N ARG A 125 12.44 1.27 -2.07
CA ARG A 125 12.27 0.36 -3.22
C ARG A 125 10.82 -0.06 -3.39
N ASP A 126 9.88 0.72 -2.87
CA ASP A 126 8.47 0.49 -3.15
C ASP A 126 8.17 0.69 -4.64
N ARG A 127 7.39 -0.23 -5.22
CA ARG A 127 6.92 -0.16 -6.61
C ARG A 127 5.41 -0.12 -6.70
N ILE A 128 4.72 -0.19 -5.56
CA ILE A 128 3.26 -0.17 -5.42
C ILE A 128 2.83 1.24 -5.03
N VAL A 129 3.42 1.80 -3.98
CA VAL A 129 3.20 3.19 -3.55
C VAL A 129 4.51 3.94 -3.72
N SER A 130 4.59 4.85 -4.70
CA SER A 130 5.84 5.58 -4.94
C SER A 130 6.27 6.37 -3.69
N PRO A 131 7.57 6.39 -3.34
CA PRO A 131 8.06 7.21 -2.25
C PRO A 131 7.67 8.69 -2.39
N GLU A 132 7.68 9.22 -3.61
CA GLU A 132 7.29 10.60 -3.92
C GLU A 132 5.84 10.90 -3.49
N SER A 133 4.92 9.94 -3.70
CA SER A 133 3.52 10.05 -3.28
C SER A 133 3.38 10.07 -1.76
N ALA A 134 4.09 9.18 -1.08
CA ALA A 134 3.97 8.93 0.35
C ALA A 134 4.73 9.97 1.20
N GLU A 135 5.88 10.46 0.75
CA GLU A 135 6.71 11.42 1.49
C GLU A 135 6.02 12.77 1.67
N LEU A 136 5.17 13.18 0.73
CA LEU A 136 4.40 14.42 0.85
C LEU A 136 3.46 14.41 2.05
N LEU A 137 2.97 13.24 2.49
CA LEU A 137 2.17 13.16 3.72
C LEU A 137 3.00 13.54 4.96
N SER A 138 4.25 13.12 5.02
CA SER A 138 5.13 13.48 6.15
C SER A 138 5.32 14.98 6.29
N ALA A 139 5.43 15.70 5.17
CA ALA A 139 5.60 17.15 5.18
C ALA A 139 4.35 17.90 5.70
N LEU A 140 3.18 17.27 5.68
CA LEU A 140 1.93 17.87 6.13
C LEU A 140 1.63 17.62 7.61
N ILE A 141 2.27 16.62 8.24
CA ILE A 141 2.00 16.25 9.64
C ILE A 141 3.09 16.86 10.52
N PRO A 142 2.77 17.81 11.42
CA PRO A 142 3.77 18.52 12.22
C PRO A 142 4.67 17.62 13.07
N THR A 143 4.12 16.50 13.54
CA THR A 143 4.77 15.55 14.45
C THR A 143 5.30 14.30 13.74
N ALA A 144 5.40 14.32 12.42
CA ALA A 144 5.84 13.16 11.66
C ALA A 144 7.37 12.95 11.72
N GLU A 145 7.76 11.77 12.17
CA GLU A 145 9.06 11.19 11.90
C GLU A 145 8.96 10.34 10.62
N THR A 146 9.98 10.37 9.75
CA THR A 146 9.96 9.60 8.50
C THR A 146 11.15 8.66 8.39
N TRP A 147 10.89 7.36 8.31
CA TRP A 147 11.90 6.34 8.06
C TRP A 147 11.91 5.90 6.61
N ARG A 148 13.10 5.68 6.05
CA ARG A 148 13.31 5.32 4.65
C ARG A 148 14.13 4.04 4.49
N PRO A 149 13.63 2.87 4.96
CA PRO A 149 14.39 1.64 4.89
C PRO A 149 14.69 1.25 3.44
N ALA A 150 15.85 0.65 3.19
CA ALA A 150 16.23 0.09 1.88
C ALA A 150 15.53 -1.26 1.60
N LEU A 151 14.21 -1.29 1.83
CA LEU A 151 13.31 -2.41 1.58
C LEU A 151 12.35 -2.01 0.45
N GLY A 152 11.58 -2.97 -0.07
CA GLY A 152 10.40 -2.71 -0.90
C GLY A 152 9.12 -2.99 -0.11
N HIS A 153 7.96 -2.78 -0.74
CA HIS A 153 6.63 -2.86 -0.11
C HIS A 153 6.43 -4.11 0.76
N ILE A 154 6.34 -5.29 0.14
CA ILE A 154 6.22 -6.58 0.84
C ILE A 154 7.48 -6.90 1.66
N GLY A 155 8.64 -6.40 1.21
CA GLY A 155 9.91 -6.59 1.91
C GLY A 155 9.94 -6.00 3.31
N MET A 156 9.11 -4.99 3.61
CA MET A 156 8.91 -4.46 4.97
C MET A 156 8.24 -5.46 5.91
N ILE A 157 7.44 -6.38 5.37
CA ILE A 157 6.60 -7.31 6.14
C ILE A 157 7.13 -8.75 6.09
N ALA A 158 7.81 -9.17 5.03
CA ALA A 158 8.13 -10.58 4.84
C ALA A 158 9.60 -10.87 4.50
N SER A 159 10.44 -9.85 4.30
CA SER A 159 11.85 -10.12 3.97
C SER A 159 12.63 -10.64 5.19
N PRO A 160 13.67 -11.48 4.99
CA PRO A 160 14.55 -11.92 6.08
C PRO A 160 15.22 -10.76 6.84
N ARG A 161 15.36 -9.59 6.20
CA ARG A 161 15.95 -8.38 6.79
C ARG A 161 14.94 -7.54 7.56
N ALA A 162 13.64 -7.71 7.33
CA ALA A 162 12.57 -6.87 7.88
C ALA A 162 12.62 -6.79 9.41
N LYS A 163 12.82 -7.93 10.08
CA LYS A 163 12.90 -7.99 11.55
C LYS A 163 13.96 -7.06 12.14
N ARG A 164 15.17 -7.05 11.55
CA ARG A 164 16.28 -6.21 12.03
C ARG A 164 16.17 -4.78 11.54
N SER A 165 15.82 -4.61 10.27
CA SER A 165 15.85 -3.31 9.59
C SER A 165 14.60 -2.46 9.82
N LEU A 166 13.50 -3.05 10.31
CA LEU A 166 12.24 -2.34 10.54
C LEU A 166 11.54 -2.74 11.83
N TRP A 167 11.26 -4.03 12.08
CA TRP A 167 10.35 -4.39 13.17
C TRP A 167 10.92 -4.10 14.56
N ARG A 168 12.20 -4.41 14.80
CA ARG A 168 12.87 -4.09 16.07
C ARG A 168 12.91 -2.57 16.33
N PRO A 169 13.38 -1.73 15.37
CA PRO A 169 13.26 -0.29 15.51
C PRO A 169 11.82 0.19 15.76
N LEU A 170 10.85 -0.31 14.99
CA LEU A 170 9.44 0.07 15.12
C LEU A 170 8.88 -0.29 16.50
N ALA A 171 9.17 -1.47 17.02
CA ALA A 171 8.76 -1.87 18.36
C ALA A 171 9.39 -0.96 19.44
N ALA A 172 10.66 -0.56 19.27
CA ALA A 172 11.29 0.39 20.18
C ALA A 172 10.63 1.77 20.10
N TRP A 173 10.30 2.24 18.89
CA TRP A 173 9.58 3.50 18.67
C TRP A 173 8.21 3.51 19.35
N LEU A 174 7.44 2.41 19.21
CA LEU A 174 6.12 2.26 19.84
C LEU A 174 6.20 2.24 21.37
N ASN A 175 7.28 1.71 21.94
CA ASN A 175 7.49 1.63 23.38
C ASN A 175 8.14 2.89 23.98
N THR A 176 8.40 3.92 23.18
CA THR A 176 8.96 5.17 23.70
C THR A 176 7.85 5.98 24.33
N GLU A 177 7.92 6.27 25.64
CA GLU A 177 7.04 7.25 26.28
C GLU A 177 7.35 8.64 25.72
N ARG A 178 6.54 9.11 24.77
CA ARG A 178 6.65 10.46 24.21
C ARG A 178 5.72 11.37 25.01
N VAL A 179 6.30 12.14 25.93
CA VAL A 179 5.60 13.24 26.62
C VAL A 179 5.47 14.39 25.64
N HIS A 180 4.25 14.83 25.37
CA HIS A 180 4.00 16.01 24.55
C HIS A 180 3.67 17.22 25.43
N PRO A 181 4.19 18.42 25.08
CA PRO A 181 3.81 19.68 25.72
C PRO A 181 2.37 20.09 25.43
#